data_AF-A0A6U6I0U6-F1
#
_entry.id   AF-A0A6U6I0U6-F1
#
_cell.length_a   1.000
_cell.length_b   1.000
_cell.length_c   1.000
_cell.angle_alpha   90.00
_cell.angle_beta   90.00
_cell.angle_gamma   90.00
#
_symmetry.space_group_name_H-M   'P 1'
#
loop_
_entity.id
_entity.type
_entity.pdbx_description
1 polymer ?
#
loop_
_entity_poly.entity_id
_entity_poly.type
_entity_poly.pdbx_seq_one_letter_code
_entity_poly.pdbx_strand_id
1 'polypeptide(L)'
;MAATACEGVLPSAPEQAAGQEPPQEAGRDAELARGAARAPTGGRFAIFSPLAVLACTMLLVLEFFVNARGVDFDGPPTPECHFRMKLKRLQACAAAMDVNPLFGPGAPALARLGALSGAKIADHWQVWRLLSGPFLPGGLVQWAGNVFLLVNLGRSMEHLHGWWRVGAIYLLAGMSGGLACAMFAPRMLSAGLSGSICGLLGAAAGDVWLNWEVLPSPCCRLVNLLLAGAVQAVLGLAPLVDYYSLAVGFATGVMSAIFIMDRLTPRTNCCAVCSRRVSKGVAGVLVLAAFIGGLALVFNVGGVDAQELCPQCEVLACAPFPWGCSDAKCWWTCAAAELPRSD
;
A
#
# COMPACT_ATOMS: atom_id res chain seq x y z
N MET A 1 -26.08 8.08 -11.27
CA MET A 1 -26.45 9.48 -11.00
C MET A 1 -25.23 10.32 -11.29
N ALA A 2 -25.37 11.20 -12.28
CA ALA A 2 -24.27 11.89 -12.96
C ALA A 2 -23.63 12.96 -12.06
N ALA A 3 -22.30 12.96 -11.98
CA ALA A 3 -21.52 14.05 -11.40
C ALA A 3 -21.41 15.17 -12.44
N THR A 4 -21.94 16.33 -12.05
CA THR A 4 -22.06 17.57 -12.80
C THR A 4 -20.72 18.16 -13.23
N ALA A 5 -20.74 18.73 -14.43
CA ALA A 5 -19.66 19.44 -15.08
C ALA A 5 -19.26 20.73 -14.32
N CYS A 6 -17.96 21.04 -14.31
CA CYS A 6 -17.48 22.39 -14.01
C CYS A 6 -17.63 23.26 -15.26
N GLU A 7 -18.74 23.99 -15.37
CA GLU A 7 -18.86 25.10 -16.33
C GLU A 7 -18.20 26.37 -15.81
N GLY A 8 -17.56 27.10 -16.73
CA GLY A 8 -16.83 28.32 -16.46
C GLY A 8 -17.73 29.51 -16.20
N VAL A 9 -17.24 30.42 -15.36
CA VAL A 9 -17.77 31.78 -15.21
C VAL A 9 -16.61 32.74 -15.44
N LEU A 10 -16.65 33.43 -16.58
CA LEU A 10 -15.90 34.66 -16.84
C LEU A 10 -16.57 35.80 -16.08
N PRO A 11 -15.85 36.62 -15.28
CA PRO A 11 -16.32 37.94 -14.93
C PRO A 11 -15.79 38.97 -15.93
N SER A 12 -16.72 39.79 -16.40
CA SER A 12 -16.56 41.03 -17.16
C SER A 12 -15.56 42.00 -16.52
N ALA A 13 -14.77 42.66 -17.37
CA ALA A 13 -13.85 43.73 -17.01
C ALA A 13 -14.57 44.94 -16.37
N PRO A 14 -13.85 45.68 -15.49
CA PRO A 14 -13.92 47.13 -15.53
C PRO A 14 -12.54 47.78 -15.70
N GLU A 15 -12.62 49.01 -16.16
CA GLU A 15 -11.62 49.91 -16.67
C GLU A 15 -10.64 50.44 -15.60
N GLN A 16 -9.35 50.41 -15.95
CA GLN A 16 -8.19 51.21 -15.50
C GLN A 16 -8.22 51.94 -14.13
N ALA A 17 -7.27 51.56 -13.27
CA ALA A 17 -6.54 52.49 -12.41
C ALA A 17 -5.04 52.13 -12.42
N ALA A 18 -4.23 53.01 -12.98
CA ALA A 18 -2.79 52.85 -13.11
C ALA A 18 -2.08 52.97 -11.75
N GLY A 19 -1.55 51.85 -11.25
CA GLY A 19 -0.50 51.81 -10.24
C GLY A 19 0.69 51.05 -10.83
N GLN A 20 1.81 51.73 -11.04
CA GLN A 20 3.03 51.15 -11.60
C GLN A 20 3.63 50.13 -10.62
N GLU A 21 3.48 48.84 -10.91
CA GLU A 21 4.40 47.82 -10.39
C GLU A 21 5.73 47.86 -11.19
N PRO A 22 6.89 47.74 -10.52
CA PRO A 22 8.18 47.86 -11.17
C PRO A 22 8.39 46.70 -12.18
N PRO A 23 8.96 46.96 -13.37
CA PRO A 23 9.02 46.02 -14.49
C PRO A 23 9.92 44.79 -14.29
N GLN A 24 10.47 44.56 -13.09
CA GLN A 24 11.41 43.47 -12.80
C GLN A 24 10.76 42.21 -12.19
N GLU A 25 9.62 42.32 -11.49
CA GLU A 25 8.99 41.15 -10.84
C GLU A 25 8.18 40.30 -11.84
N ALA A 26 7.39 40.94 -12.71
CA ALA A 26 6.61 40.24 -13.74
C ALA A 26 7.47 39.43 -14.73
N GLY A 27 8.68 39.92 -15.05
CA GLY A 27 9.64 39.21 -15.90
C GLY A 27 10.27 38.00 -15.20
N ARG A 28 10.53 38.12 -13.89
CA ARG A 28 11.13 37.06 -13.07
C ARG A 28 10.14 35.94 -12.79
N ASP A 29 8.87 36.25 -12.57
CA ASP A 29 7.79 35.26 -12.41
C ASP A 29 7.45 34.55 -13.74
N ALA A 30 7.54 35.26 -14.87
CA ALA A 30 7.40 34.66 -16.20
C ALA A 30 8.60 33.75 -16.55
N GLU A 31 9.82 34.09 -16.15
CA GLU A 31 10.99 33.20 -16.24
C GLU A 31 10.90 32.02 -15.26
N LEU A 32 10.38 32.22 -14.05
CA LEU A 32 10.18 31.16 -13.07
C LEU A 32 9.11 30.16 -13.54
N ALA A 33 8.03 30.64 -14.15
CA ALA A 33 7.00 29.81 -14.79
C ALA A 33 7.54 29.05 -16.00
N ARG A 34 8.41 29.67 -16.82
CA ARG A 34 9.10 28.99 -17.93
C ARG A 34 10.16 27.98 -17.45
N GLY A 35 10.82 28.25 -16.33
CA GLY A 35 11.76 27.33 -15.68
C GLY A 35 11.07 26.12 -15.04
N ALA A 36 9.90 26.33 -14.42
CA ALA A 36 9.06 25.27 -13.86
C ALA A 36 8.37 24.41 -14.94
N ALA A 37 8.13 24.97 -16.13
CA ALA A 37 7.53 24.27 -17.26
C ALA A 37 8.51 23.36 -18.03
N ARG A 38 9.82 23.42 -17.74
CA ARG A 38 10.78 22.48 -18.33
C ARG A 38 10.73 21.15 -17.58
N ALA A 39 9.66 20.40 -17.83
CA ALA A 39 9.62 18.97 -17.52
C ALA A 39 10.93 18.34 -18.05
N PRO A 40 11.66 17.55 -17.25
CA PRO A 40 12.90 16.94 -17.70
C PRO A 40 12.62 16.15 -18.98
N THR A 41 13.20 16.62 -20.10
CA THR A 41 13.09 16.06 -21.45
C THR A 41 13.95 14.80 -21.60
N GLY A 42 13.81 13.88 -20.65
CA GLY A 42 14.39 12.56 -20.64
C GLY A 42 13.46 11.70 -19.82
N GLY A 43 12.51 11.04 -20.47
CA GLY A 43 11.54 10.18 -19.81
C GLY A 43 12.28 9.15 -18.96
N ARG A 44 12.26 9.31 -17.64
CA ARG A 44 12.76 8.27 -16.74
C ARG A 44 11.91 7.04 -16.99
N PHE A 45 12.52 5.97 -17.49
CA PHE A 45 11.83 4.72 -17.74
C PHE A 45 11.26 4.19 -16.41
N ALA A 46 9.98 3.82 -16.42
CA ALA A 46 9.37 3.12 -15.30
C ALA A 46 9.91 1.68 -15.30
N ILE A 47 10.66 1.34 -14.25
CA ILE A 47 11.35 0.03 -14.11
C ILE A 47 10.76 -0.75 -12.95
N PHE A 48 10.48 -0.09 -11.83
CA PHE A 48 10.08 -0.78 -10.61
C PHE A 48 8.64 -1.32 -10.72
N SER A 49 7.68 -0.51 -11.16
CA SER A 49 6.27 -0.86 -11.29
C SER A 49 6.05 -2.08 -12.18
N PRO A 50 6.59 -2.16 -13.42
CA PRO A 50 6.41 -3.36 -14.23
C PRO A 50 7.07 -4.60 -13.61
N LEU A 51 8.23 -4.47 -12.97
CA LEU A 51 8.89 -5.58 -12.28
C LEU A 51 8.09 -6.06 -11.06
N ALA A 52 7.54 -5.13 -10.27
CA ALA A 52 6.70 -5.43 -9.13
C ALA A 52 5.39 -6.10 -9.58
N VAL A 53 4.75 -5.63 -10.66
CA VAL A 53 3.58 -6.31 -11.26
C VAL A 53 3.93 -7.72 -11.71
N LEU A 54 5.07 -7.91 -12.38
CA LEU A 54 5.54 -9.23 -12.80
C LEU A 54 5.75 -10.15 -11.58
N ALA A 55 6.42 -9.67 -10.54
CA ALA A 55 6.66 -10.43 -9.31
C ALA A 55 5.34 -10.83 -8.62
N CYS A 56 4.41 -9.89 -8.45
CA CYS A 56 3.10 -10.16 -7.84
C CYS A 56 2.29 -11.15 -8.68
N THR A 57 2.37 -11.07 -10.01
CA THR A 57 1.67 -11.98 -10.92
C THR A 57 2.27 -13.38 -10.86
N MET A 58 3.60 -13.50 -10.81
CA MET A 58 4.26 -14.80 -10.63
C MET A 58 3.89 -15.44 -9.29
N LEU A 59 3.82 -14.65 -8.21
CA LEU A 59 3.40 -15.14 -6.90
C LEU A 59 1.93 -15.58 -6.88
N LEU A 60 1.02 -14.81 -7.48
CA LEU A 60 -0.38 -15.22 -7.65
C LEU A 60 -0.51 -16.54 -8.41
N VAL A 61 0.27 -16.73 -9.47
CA VAL A 61 0.27 -17.99 -10.22
C VAL A 61 0.79 -19.13 -9.32
N LEU A 62 1.87 -18.89 -8.58
CA LEU A 62 2.42 -19.87 -7.63
C LEU A 62 1.44 -20.22 -6.50
N GLU A 63 0.61 -19.29 -6.05
CA GLU A 63 -0.46 -19.54 -5.08
C GLU A 63 -1.38 -20.67 -5.52
N PHE A 64 -1.92 -20.58 -6.73
CA PHE A 64 -2.81 -21.61 -7.25
C PHE A 64 -2.11 -22.96 -7.45
N PHE A 65 -0.83 -22.95 -7.85
CA PHE A 65 -0.05 -24.18 -8.02
C PHE A 65 0.32 -24.83 -6.68
N VAL A 66 0.69 -24.05 -5.68
CA VAL A 66 1.04 -24.56 -4.34
C VAL A 66 -0.20 -25.09 -3.63
N ASN A 67 -1.36 -24.44 -3.80
CA ASN A 67 -2.62 -24.90 -3.25
C ASN A 67 -3.07 -26.24 -3.84
N ALA A 68 -2.77 -26.49 -5.11
CA ALA A 68 -3.07 -27.76 -5.78
C ALA A 68 -2.16 -28.93 -5.39
N ARG A 69 -1.04 -28.68 -4.67
CA ARG A 69 -0.07 -29.74 -4.35
C ARG A 69 -0.66 -30.77 -3.40
N GLY A 70 -0.66 -32.03 -3.81
CA GLY A 70 -1.13 -33.16 -3.00
C GLY A 70 -2.65 -33.32 -2.98
N VAL A 71 -3.38 -32.55 -3.78
CA VAL A 71 -4.84 -32.69 -3.93
C VAL A 71 -5.15 -33.75 -4.99
N ASP A 72 -6.12 -34.61 -4.70
CA ASP A 72 -6.69 -35.51 -5.69
C ASP A 72 -7.68 -34.73 -6.59
N PHE A 73 -7.30 -34.56 -7.86
CA PHE A 73 -8.11 -33.86 -8.86
C PHE A 73 -9.17 -34.75 -9.51
N ASP A 74 -9.09 -36.07 -9.33
CA ASP A 74 -10.00 -37.04 -9.95
C ASP A 74 -11.21 -37.33 -9.02
N GLY A 75 -11.09 -37.01 -7.71
CA GLY A 75 -12.19 -37.02 -6.74
C GLY A 75 -13.05 -35.74 -6.72
N PRO A 76 -14.08 -35.65 -5.85
CA PRO A 76 -14.96 -34.49 -5.75
C PRO A 76 -14.21 -33.21 -5.29
N PRO A 77 -14.70 -32.00 -5.67
CA PRO A 77 -14.14 -30.73 -5.23
C PRO A 77 -14.26 -30.55 -3.71
N THR A 78 -13.16 -30.15 -3.07
CA THR A 78 -13.10 -29.82 -1.65
C THR A 78 -13.23 -28.30 -1.46
N PRO A 79 -13.66 -27.80 -0.30
CA PRO A 79 -13.74 -26.36 -0.03
C PRO A 79 -12.38 -25.64 -0.19
N GLU A 80 -11.28 -26.29 0.18
CA GLU A 80 -9.92 -25.73 0.07
C GLU A 80 -9.40 -25.67 -1.39
N CYS A 81 -9.97 -26.47 -2.28
CA CYS A 81 -9.55 -26.60 -3.69
C CYS A 81 -10.78 -26.90 -4.55
N HIS A 82 -11.66 -25.90 -4.64
CA HIS A 82 -12.97 -26.01 -5.28
C HIS A 82 -12.91 -25.71 -6.78
N PHE A 83 -12.30 -24.57 -7.13
CA PHE A 83 -12.13 -24.17 -8.53
C PHE A 83 -10.85 -24.77 -9.07
N ARG A 84 -10.98 -25.86 -9.83
CA ARG A 84 -9.85 -26.68 -10.30
C ARG A 84 -9.55 -26.46 -11.78
N MET A 85 -8.27 -26.40 -12.11
CA MET A 85 -7.77 -26.38 -13.48
C MET A 85 -6.66 -27.43 -13.64
N LYS A 86 -6.85 -28.38 -14.55
CA LYS A 86 -5.89 -29.44 -14.89
C LYS A 86 -5.51 -29.30 -16.36
N LEU A 87 -4.27 -28.91 -16.64
CA LEU A 87 -3.72 -28.78 -17.99
C LEU A 87 -2.49 -29.67 -18.15
N LYS A 88 -2.67 -30.87 -18.70
CA LYS A 88 -1.64 -31.92 -18.83
C LYS A 88 -1.00 -32.24 -17.47
N ARG A 89 0.22 -31.77 -17.21
CA ARG A 89 0.99 -31.96 -15.96
C ARG A 89 0.83 -30.81 -14.96
N LEU A 90 0.14 -29.73 -15.35
CA LEU A 90 -0.07 -28.56 -14.52
C LEU A 90 -1.42 -28.67 -13.83
N GLN A 91 -1.41 -28.55 -12.50
CA GLN A 91 -2.58 -28.56 -11.64
C GLN A 91 -2.59 -27.29 -10.83
N ALA A 92 -3.70 -26.56 -10.87
CA ALA A 92 -3.89 -25.33 -10.13
C ALA A 92 -5.32 -25.30 -9.57
N CYS A 93 -5.50 -24.76 -8.37
CA CYS A 93 -6.84 -24.54 -7.85
C CYS A 93 -6.94 -23.39 -6.86
N ALA A 94 -8.13 -22.79 -6.82
CA ALA A 94 -8.52 -21.82 -5.82
C ALA A 94 -9.47 -22.47 -4.80
N ALA A 95 -9.43 -21.95 -3.57
CA ALA A 95 -10.41 -22.29 -2.56
C ALA A 95 -11.79 -21.74 -2.93
N ALA A 96 -12.84 -22.31 -2.35
CA ALA A 96 -14.18 -21.76 -2.43
C ALA A 96 -14.23 -20.38 -1.73
N MET A 97 -15.22 -19.56 -2.11
CA MET A 97 -15.32 -18.16 -1.65
C MET A 97 -15.64 -18.05 -0.14
N ASP A 98 -16.20 -19.09 0.44
CA ASP A 98 -16.42 -19.24 1.89
C ASP A 98 -15.10 -19.40 2.66
N VAL A 99 -14.09 -20.06 2.05
CA VAL A 99 -12.76 -20.26 2.61
C VAL A 99 -11.83 -19.09 2.28
N ASN A 100 -11.84 -18.59 1.05
CA ASN A 100 -11.08 -17.40 0.66
C ASN A 100 -11.91 -16.50 -0.28
N PRO A 101 -12.50 -15.41 0.25
CA PRO A 101 -13.34 -14.51 -0.55
C PRO A 101 -12.56 -13.73 -1.62
N LEU A 102 -11.23 -13.69 -1.54
CA LEU A 102 -10.36 -13.01 -2.51
C LEU A 102 -10.09 -13.84 -3.77
N PHE A 103 -10.74 -15.01 -3.91
CA PHE A 103 -10.52 -15.97 -4.99
C PHE A 103 -9.05 -16.38 -5.08
N GLY A 104 -8.57 -16.97 -4.00
CA GLY A 104 -7.17 -17.34 -3.80
C GLY A 104 -7.03 -18.74 -3.19
N PRO A 105 -5.81 -19.11 -2.78
CA PRO A 105 -5.55 -20.37 -2.11
C PRO A 105 -6.00 -20.35 -0.64
N GLY A 106 -5.98 -21.51 0.04
CA GLY A 106 -6.24 -21.56 1.49
C GLY A 106 -5.09 -20.97 2.33
N ALA A 107 -5.38 -20.64 3.60
CA ALA A 107 -4.39 -20.11 4.54
C ALA A 107 -3.09 -20.96 4.65
N PRO A 108 -3.12 -22.30 4.68
CA PRO A 108 -1.89 -23.10 4.75
C PRO A 108 -0.96 -22.89 3.54
N ALA A 109 -1.52 -22.73 2.34
CA ALA A 109 -0.76 -22.49 1.12
C ALA A 109 -0.14 -21.08 1.11
N LEU A 110 -0.90 -20.05 1.50
CA LEU A 110 -0.37 -18.68 1.66
C LEU A 110 0.75 -18.63 2.70
N ALA A 111 0.58 -19.34 3.81
CA ALA A 111 1.57 -19.37 4.87
C ALA A 111 2.88 -20.04 4.43
N ARG A 112 2.82 -21.03 3.51
CA ARG A 112 4.01 -21.63 2.88
C ARG A 112 4.69 -20.68 1.90
N LEU A 113 3.93 -19.84 1.20
CA LEU A 113 4.44 -18.89 0.20
C LEU A 113 5.03 -17.59 0.79
N GLY A 114 4.95 -17.42 2.12
CA GLY A 114 5.59 -16.28 2.78
C GLY A 114 4.62 -15.20 3.23
N ALA A 115 3.31 -15.49 3.33
CA ALA A 115 2.36 -14.55 3.90
C ALA A 115 2.78 -14.09 5.29
N LEU A 116 2.46 -12.84 5.61
CA LEU A 116 2.81 -12.21 6.87
C LEU A 116 2.03 -12.92 7.99
N SER A 117 2.74 -13.27 9.07
CA SER A 117 2.18 -13.89 10.26
C SER A 117 3.05 -13.48 11.43
N GLY A 118 2.45 -12.86 12.46
CA GLY A 118 3.20 -12.42 13.62
C GLY A 118 3.88 -13.57 14.33
N ALA A 119 3.17 -14.67 14.59
CA ALA A 119 3.75 -15.87 15.20
C ALA A 119 4.96 -16.40 14.41
N LYS A 120 4.89 -16.46 13.07
CA LYS A 120 6.05 -16.93 12.27
C LYS A 120 7.22 -15.95 12.24
N ILE A 121 6.95 -14.66 12.31
CA ILE A 121 7.99 -13.62 12.30
C ILE A 121 8.67 -13.55 13.67
N ALA A 122 7.89 -13.51 14.76
CA ALA A 122 8.38 -13.39 16.13
C ALA A 122 8.96 -14.71 16.66
N ASP A 123 8.20 -15.80 16.63
CA ASP A 123 8.55 -17.05 17.32
C ASP A 123 9.56 -17.88 16.51
N HIS A 124 9.42 -17.86 15.19
CA HIS A 124 10.25 -18.67 14.27
C HIS A 124 11.31 -17.86 13.52
N TRP A 125 11.53 -16.58 13.87
CA TRP A 125 12.55 -15.71 13.27
C TRP A 125 12.50 -15.64 11.73
N GLN A 126 11.31 -15.74 11.12
CA GLN A 126 11.15 -15.73 9.66
C GLN A 126 11.10 -14.30 9.10
N VAL A 127 12.14 -13.51 9.39
CA VAL A 127 12.25 -12.08 9.01
C VAL A 127 12.15 -11.86 7.50
N TRP A 128 12.55 -12.85 6.70
CA TRP A 128 12.43 -12.81 5.23
C TRP A 128 10.99 -12.57 4.74
N ARG A 129 9.97 -12.92 5.54
CA ARG A 129 8.56 -12.63 5.24
C ARG A 129 8.26 -11.14 5.17
N LEU A 130 8.98 -10.30 5.93
CA LEU A 130 8.84 -8.84 5.84
C LEU A 130 9.34 -8.29 4.50
N LEU A 131 10.29 -8.99 3.86
CA LEU A 131 10.86 -8.59 2.58
C LEU A 131 10.09 -9.18 1.39
N SER A 132 9.65 -10.44 1.46
CA SER A 132 8.91 -11.10 0.38
C SER A 132 7.40 -10.85 0.43
N GLY A 133 6.83 -10.73 1.64
CA GLY A 133 5.41 -10.46 1.88
C GLY A 133 4.85 -9.24 1.13
N PRO A 134 5.59 -8.12 1.00
CA PRO A 134 5.19 -6.98 0.17
C PRO A 134 4.79 -7.29 -1.27
N PHE A 135 5.18 -8.43 -1.84
CA PHE A 135 4.81 -8.80 -3.21
C PHE A 135 3.75 -9.89 -3.28
N LEU A 136 3.40 -10.50 -2.14
CA LEU A 136 2.49 -11.64 -2.10
C LEU A 136 1.03 -11.15 -2.04
N PRO A 137 0.21 -11.43 -3.07
CA PRO A 137 -1.23 -11.26 -2.97
C PRO A 137 -1.87 -12.38 -2.11
N GLY A 138 -3.13 -12.19 -1.74
CA GLY A 138 -3.95 -13.17 -1.01
C GLY A 138 -5.01 -13.82 -1.90
N GLY A 139 -4.98 -13.52 -3.20
CA GLY A 139 -5.95 -13.98 -4.19
C GLY A 139 -6.09 -13.02 -5.38
N LEU A 140 -6.88 -13.44 -6.36
CA LEU A 140 -7.06 -12.73 -7.64
C LEU A 140 -7.68 -11.34 -7.46
N VAL A 141 -8.67 -11.19 -6.60
CA VAL A 141 -9.38 -9.91 -6.38
C VAL A 141 -8.42 -8.87 -5.79
N GLN A 142 -7.65 -9.27 -4.77
CA GLN A 142 -6.68 -8.40 -4.15
C GLN A 142 -5.54 -8.05 -5.12
N TRP A 143 -5.05 -9.03 -5.89
CA TRP A 143 -4.04 -8.77 -6.93
C TRP A 143 -4.53 -7.74 -7.95
N ALA A 144 -5.74 -7.90 -8.49
CA ALA A 144 -6.28 -7.03 -9.53
C ALA A 144 -6.39 -5.56 -9.05
N GLY A 145 -6.95 -5.35 -7.84
CA GLY A 145 -7.09 -4.01 -7.26
C GLY A 145 -5.74 -3.35 -6.97
N ASN A 146 -4.79 -4.10 -6.41
CA ASN A 146 -3.47 -3.58 -6.07
C ASN A 146 -2.58 -3.32 -7.30
N VAL A 147 -2.63 -4.19 -8.31
CA VAL A 147 -1.93 -3.97 -9.59
C VAL A 147 -2.51 -2.77 -10.33
N PHE A 148 -3.84 -2.58 -10.31
CA PHE A 148 -4.45 -1.38 -10.87
C PHE A 148 -3.92 -0.11 -10.19
N LEU A 149 -3.87 -0.07 -8.86
CA LEU A 149 -3.29 1.05 -8.12
C LEU A 149 -1.79 1.22 -8.40
N LEU A 150 -1.02 0.14 -8.42
CA LEU A 150 0.42 0.16 -8.70
C LEU A 150 0.73 0.70 -10.10
N VAL A 151 -0.04 0.31 -11.11
CA VAL A 151 0.16 0.76 -12.49
C VAL A 151 -0.21 2.25 -12.64
N ASN A 152 -1.33 2.70 -12.08
CA ASN A 152 -1.75 4.09 -12.20
C ASN A 152 -0.88 5.03 -11.36
N LEU A 153 -0.68 4.68 -10.09
CA LEU A 153 0.03 5.51 -9.14
C LEU A 153 1.55 5.33 -9.22
N GLY A 154 2.01 4.09 -9.20
CA GLY A 154 3.45 3.76 -9.21
C GLY A 154 4.15 4.30 -10.45
N ARG A 155 3.59 4.09 -11.65
CA ARG A 155 4.19 4.65 -12.88
C ARG A 155 4.25 6.18 -12.85
N SER A 156 3.17 6.84 -12.40
CA SER A 156 3.15 8.30 -12.30
C SER A 156 4.25 8.80 -11.36
N MET A 157 4.40 8.19 -10.19
CA MET A 157 5.44 8.55 -9.24
C MET A 157 6.85 8.22 -9.73
N GLU A 158 7.04 7.13 -10.50
CA GLU A 158 8.34 6.78 -11.06
C GLU A 158 8.83 7.76 -12.11
N HIS A 159 7.92 8.27 -12.94
CA HIS A 159 8.27 9.30 -13.91
C HIS A 159 8.72 10.60 -13.22
N LEU A 160 8.09 10.95 -12.10
CA LEU A 160 8.42 12.16 -11.33
C LEU A 160 9.68 11.99 -10.48
N HIS A 161 9.76 10.90 -9.71
CA HIS A 161 10.76 10.74 -8.65
C HIS A 161 11.87 9.74 -9.00
N GLY A 162 11.64 8.84 -9.97
CA GLY A 162 12.56 7.75 -10.33
C GLY A 162 12.22 6.42 -9.65
N TRP A 163 12.55 5.32 -10.33
CA TRP A 163 12.19 3.95 -9.94
C TRP A 163 12.72 3.52 -8.57
N TRP A 164 13.96 3.87 -8.21
CA TRP A 164 14.59 3.42 -6.97
C TRP A 164 13.92 4.03 -5.73
N ARG A 165 13.40 5.26 -5.85
CA ARG A 165 12.69 5.96 -4.77
C ARG A 165 11.34 5.32 -4.50
N VAL A 166 10.58 5.07 -5.57
CA VAL A 166 9.27 4.40 -5.46
C VAL A 166 9.46 2.98 -4.92
N GLY A 167 10.47 2.25 -5.40
CA GLY A 167 10.80 0.93 -4.87
C GLY A 167 11.20 0.93 -3.40
N ALA A 168 12.00 1.90 -2.96
CA ALA A 168 12.37 2.04 -1.55
C ALA A 168 11.14 2.34 -0.66
N ILE A 169 10.27 3.26 -1.08
CA ILE A 169 9.01 3.57 -0.37
C ILE A 169 8.12 2.32 -0.28
N TYR A 170 7.96 1.60 -1.40
CA TYR A 170 7.15 0.38 -1.45
C TYR A 170 7.62 -0.67 -0.44
N LEU A 171 8.93 -0.92 -0.38
CA LEU A 171 9.52 -1.89 0.53
C LEU A 171 9.45 -1.42 1.97
N LEU A 172 9.82 -0.17 2.27
CA LEU A 172 9.76 0.38 3.63
C LEU A 172 8.35 0.37 4.20
N ALA A 173 7.35 0.77 3.39
CA ALA A 173 5.95 0.71 3.80
C ALA A 173 5.46 -0.73 4.00
N GLY A 174 5.84 -1.66 3.12
CA GLY A 174 5.48 -3.08 3.27
C GLY A 174 6.12 -3.73 4.50
N MET A 175 7.39 -3.44 4.76
CA MET A 175 8.12 -3.96 5.92
C MET A 175 7.58 -3.41 7.24
N SER A 176 7.33 -2.09 7.31
CA SER A 176 6.73 -1.45 8.48
C SER A 176 5.28 -1.90 8.71
N GLY A 177 4.49 -2.06 7.64
CA GLY A 177 3.15 -2.63 7.72
C GLY A 177 3.15 -4.08 8.20
N GLY A 178 4.07 -4.92 7.68
CA GLY A 178 4.23 -6.29 8.15
C GLY A 178 4.70 -6.39 9.60
N LEU A 179 5.50 -5.44 10.07
CA LEU A 179 5.88 -5.34 11.46
C LEU A 179 4.70 -4.96 12.36
N ALA A 180 3.86 -4.02 11.91
CA ALA A 180 2.62 -3.68 12.59
C ALA A 180 1.65 -4.86 12.66
N CYS A 181 1.50 -5.61 11.56
CA CYS A 181 0.73 -6.86 11.54
C CYS A 181 1.24 -7.85 12.59
N ALA A 182 2.56 -8.02 12.66
CA ALA A 182 3.18 -8.91 13.64
C ALA A 182 2.95 -8.49 15.10
N MET A 183 2.83 -7.19 15.35
CA MET A 183 2.59 -6.62 16.68
C MET A 183 1.12 -6.66 17.10
N PHE A 184 0.20 -6.26 16.21
CA PHE A 184 -1.20 -6.02 16.57
C PHE A 184 -2.16 -7.15 16.18
N ALA A 185 -1.76 -8.00 15.23
CA ALA A 185 -2.57 -9.13 14.74
C ALA A 185 -1.74 -10.43 14.64
N PRO A 186 -1.08 -10.89 15.73
CA PRO A 186 -0.08 -11.96 15.65
C PRO A 186 -0.62 -13.32 15.18
N ARG A 187 -1.92 -13.57 15.38
CA ARG A 187 -2.62 -14.82 15.05
C ARG A 187 -3.14 -14.88 13.62
N MET A 188 -3.28 -13.74 12.96
CA MET A 188 -3.86 -13.64 11.62
C MET A 188 -2.78 -13.78 10.55
N LEU A 189 -3.13 -14.49 9.48
CA LEU A 189 -2.35 -14.52 8.26
C LEU A 189 -2.76 -13.35 7.36
N SER A 190 -1.80 -12.62 6.81
CA SER A 190 -2.05 -11.45 5.98
C SER A 190 -1.19 -11.42 4.71
N ALA A 191 -1.79 -11.00 3.60
CA ALA A 191 -1.11 -10.75 2.34
C ALA A 191 -0.53 -9.32 2.33
N GLY A 192 0.80 -9.22 2.19
CA GLY A 192 1.54 -7.98 2.41
C GLY A 192 1.47 -6.96 1.27
N LEU A 193 0.98 -7.36 0.08
CA LEU A 193 0.89 -6.47 -1.09
C LEU A 193 0.13 -5.17 -0.80
N SER A 194 -1.00 -5.29 -0.11
CA SER A 194 -1.90 -4.16 0.20
C SER A 194 -1.24 -3.09 1.08
N GLY A 195 -0.40 -3.47 2.05
CA GLY A 195 0.33 -2.54 2.92
C GLY A 195 1.33 -1.67 2.13
N SER A 196 2.06 -2.28 1.19
CA SER A 196 2.97 -1.54 0.29
C SER A 196 2.24 -0.58 -0.64
N ILE A 197 1.09 -0.99 -1.20
CA ILE A 197 0.28 -0.12 -2.06
C ILE A 197 -0.34 1.03 -1.26
N CYS A 198 -0.80 0.77 -0.02
CA CYS A 198 -1.27 1.81 0.88
C CYS A 198 -0.13 2.80 1.22
N GLY A 199 1.10 2.32 1.35
CA GLY A 199 2.29 3.17 1.47
C GLY A 199 2.57 4.03 0.25
N LEU A 200 2.39 3.50 -0.96
CA LEU A 200 2.47 4.32 -2.17
C LEU A 200 1.37 5.39 -2.22
N LEU A 201 0.14 5.07 -1.80
CA LEU A 201 -0.95 6.05 -1.65
C LEU A 201 -0.61 7.14 -0.64
N GLY A 202 -0.09 6.76 0.53
CA GLY A 202 0.37 7.70 1.55
C GLY A 202 1.51 8.58 1.06
N ALA A 203 2.47 8.00 0.34
CA ALA A 203 3.55 8.74 -0.29
C ALA A 203 3.02 9.77 -1.30
N ALA A 204 2.09 9.37 -2.17
CA ALA A 204 1.45 10.27 -3.11
C ALA A 204 0.67 11.41 -2.42
N ALA A 205 -0.02 11.12 -1.32
CA ALA A 205 -0.69 12.15 -0.52
C ALA A 205 0.33 13.12 0.09
N GLY A 206 1.46 12.59 0.59
CA GLY A 206 2.59 13.39 1.06
C GLY A 206 3.22 14.25 -0.05
N ASP A 207 3.35 13.72 -1.27
CA ASP A 207 3.83 14.47 -2.43
C ASP A 207 2.92 15.65 -2.78
N VAL A 208 1.61 15.41 -2.81
CA VAL A 208 0.60 16.47 -3.02
C VAL A 208 0.70 17.52 -1.93
N TRP A 209 0.86 17.12 -0.68
CA TRP A 209 1.00 18.04 0.44
C TRP A 209 2.28 18.89 0.36
N LEU A 210 3.41 18.28 -0.02
CA LEU A 210 4.70 18.96 -0.15
C LEU A 210 4.77 19.90 -1.35
N ASN A 211 3.99 19.62 -2.40
CA ASN A 211 4.00 20.34 -3.67
C ASN A 211 2.64 21.02 -3.96
N TRP A 212 1.89 21.37 -2.90
CA TRP A 212 0.54 21.92 -2.97
C TRP A 212 0.41 23.15 -3.87
N GLU A 213 1.39 24.06 -3.81
CA GLU A 213 1.39 25.32 -4.59
C GLU A 213 1.70 25.12 -6.08
N VAL A 214 2.32 24.00 -6.46
CA VAL A 214 2.80 23.75 -7.83
C VAL A 214 1.83 22.85 -8.60
N LEU A 215 1.15 21.94 -7.91
CA LEU A 215 0.29 20.95 -8.54
C LEU A 215 -1.06 21.55 -8.96
N PRO A 216 -1.57 21.23 -10.15
CA PRO A 216 -2.91 21.64 -10.56
C PRO A 216 -3.96 20.85 -9.77
N SER A 217 -4.97 21.55 -9.23
CA SER A 217 -6.09 20.99 -8.46
C SER A 217 -5.63 20.04 -7.31
N PRO A 218 -4.80 20.53 -6.37
CA PRO A 218 -4.21 19.68 -5.33
C PRO A 218 -5.26 19.09 -4.39
N CYS A 219 -6.34 19.85 -4.11
CA CYS A 219 -7.46 19.40 -3.29
C CYS A 219 -8.16 18.16 -3.91
N CYS A 220 -8.53 18.22 -5.20
CA CYS A 220 -9.18 17.10 -5.87
C CYS A 220 -8.27 15.86 -5.91
N ARG A 221 -6.97 16.03 -6.14
CA ARG A 221 -6.00 14.92 -6.08
C ARG A 221 -5.93 14.31 -4.69
N LEU A 222 -5.81 15.13 -3.65
CA LEU A 222 -5.72 14.65 -2.28
C LEU A 222 -7.00 13.90 -1.87
N VAL A 223 -8.18 14.44 -2.19
CA VAL A 223 -9.47 13.76 -1.91
C VAL A 223 -9.55 12.41 -2.60
N ASN A 224 -9.14 12.31 -3.88
CA ASN A 224 -9.14 11.02 -4.59
C ASN A 224 -8.17 10.01 -3.96
N LEU A 225 -6.99 10.45 -3.52
CA LEU A 225 -6.02 9.59 -2.83
C LEU A 225 -6.53 9.13 -1.46
N LEU A 226 -7.16 10.03 -0.70
CA LEU A 226 -7.75 9.70 0.59
C LEU A 226 -8.96 8.77 0.45
N LEU A 227 -9.78 8.95 -0.60
CA LEU A 227 -10.89 8.05 -0.90
C LEU A 227 -10.37 6.66 -1.28
N ALA A 228 -9.34 6.57 -2.11
CA ALA A 228 -8.69 5.30 -2.42
C ALA A 228 -8.09 4.63 -1.16
N GLY A 229 -7.48 5.42 -0.28
CA GLY A 229 -7.00 4.95 1.04
C GLY A 229 -8.14 4.47 1.95
N ALA A 230 -9.28 5.17 1.97
CA ALA A 230 -10.46 4.76 2.73
C ALA A 230 -11.06 3.45 2.21
N VAL A 231 -11.11 3.27 0.89
CA VAL A 231 -11.52 2.00 0.28
C VAL A 231 -10.59 0.87 0.70
N GLN A 232 -9.27 1.08 0.66
CA GLN A 232 -8.30 0.10 1.14
C GLN A 232 -8.49 -0.19 2.64
N ALA A 233 -8.74 0.82 3.47
CA ALA A 233 -8.99 0.64 4.89
C ALA A 233 -10.23 -0.22 5.16
N VAL A 234 -11.31 -0.05 4.39
CA VAL A 234 -12.50 -0.91 4.45
C VAL A 234 -12.18 -2.33 4.00
N LEU A 235 -11.39 -2.50 2.94
CA LEU A 235 -10.92 -3.81 2.51
C LEU A 235 -9.96 -4.46 3.52
N GLY A 236 -9.26 -3.67 4.33
CA GLY A 236 -8.40 -4.12 5.44
C GLY A 236 -9.15 -4.75 6.61
N LEU A 237 -10.49 -4.83 6.54
CA LEU A 237 -11.33 -5.50 7.51
C LEU A 237 -11.76 -6.89 7.00
N ALA A 238 -11.44 -7.22 5.74
CA ALA A 238 -11.65 -8.53 5.14
C ALA A 238 -10.53 -9.51 5.54
N PRO A 239 -10.80 -10.83 5.56
CA PRO A 239 -9.77 -11.81 5.88
C PRO A 239 -8.59 -11.72 4.91
N LEU A 240 -7.39 -12.03 5.40
CA LEU A 240 -6.11 -11.96 4.67
C LEU A 240 -5.64 -10.54 4.32
N VAL A 241 -6.40 -9.50 4.66
CA VAL A 241 -5.98 -8.10 4.52
C VAL A 241 -5.95 -7.49 5.91
N ASP A 242 -4.78 -7.02 6.36
CA ASP A 242 -4.63 -6.51 7.73
C ASP A 242 -4.71 -4.99 7.80
N TYR A 243 -5.71 -4.47 8.51
CA TYR A 243 -5.90 -3.03 8.76
C TYR A 243 -4.64 -2.33 9.30
N TYR A 244 -3.91 -2.94 10.25
CA TYR A 244 -2.72 -2.31 10.85
C TYR A 244 -1.61 -2.13 9.84
N SER A 245 -1.37 -3.15 9.02
CA SER A 245 -0.42 -3.10 7.90
C SER A 245 -0.76 -1.96 6.93
N LEU A 246 -2.04 -1.77 6.61
CA LEU A 246 -2.48 -0.68 5.75
C LEU A 246 -2.28 0.70 6.39
N ALA A 247 -2.67 0.86 7.66
CA ALA A 247 -2.58 2.13 8.38
C ALA A 247 -1.12 2.57 8.58
N VAL A 248 -0.27 1.65 9.06
CA VAL A 248 1.17 1.92 9.27
C VAL A 248 1.89 2.05 7.94
N GLY A 249 1.52 1.26 6.93
CA GLY A 249 2.04 1.41 5.56
C GLY A 249 1.76 2.81 5.01
N PHE A 250 0.51 3.29 5.10
CA PHE A 250 0.12 4.64 4.68
C PHE A 250 0.93 5.72 5.41
N ALA A 251 0.98 5.65 6.74
CA ALA A 251 1.71 6.61 7.56
C ALA A 251 3.21 6.64 7.21
N THR A 252 3.83 5.47 7.05
CA THR A 252 5.23 5.33 6.63
C THR A 252 5.43 5.91 5.23
N GLY A 253 4.46 5.72 4.33
CA GLY A 253 4.43 6.33 3.00
C GLY A 253 4.47 7.86 3.05
N VAL A 254 3.58 8.48 3.83
CA VAL A 254 3.52 9.95 4.00
C VAL A 254 4.84 10.47 4.56
N MET A 255 5.40 9.83 5.58
CA MET A 255 6.70 10.21 6.15
C MET A 255 7.84 10.01 5.14
N SER A 256 7.77 8.93 4.34
CA SER A 256 8.76 8.65 3.32
C SER A 256 8.75 9.63 2.15
N ALA A 257 7.60 10.24 1.84
CA ALA A 257 7.52 11.33 0.90
C ALA A 257 8.42 12.51 1.31
N ILE A 258 8.47 12.82 2.60
CA ILE A 258 9.24 13.96 3.12
C ILE A 258 10.74 13.76 2.90
N PHE A 259 11.27 12.55 3.14
CA PHE A 259 12.70 12.30 3.05
C PHE A 259 13.18 11.77 1.68
N ILE A 260 12.42 10.89 1.03
CA ILE A 260 12.83 10.22 -0.21
C ILE A 260 12.51 11.08 -1.43
N MET A 261 11.34 11.70 -1.49
CA MET A 261 10.89 12.39 -2.71
C MET A 261 11.51 13.79 -2.86
N ASP A 262 11.53 14.27 -4.10
CA ASP A 262 12.06 15.58 -4.42
C ASP A 262 10.93 16.60 -4.39
N ARG A 263 11.15 17.72 -3.71
CA ARG A 263 10.22 18.85 -3.80
C ARG A 263 10.36 19.50 -5.17
N LEU A 264 9.24 19.63 -5.86
CA LEU A 264 9.13 20.29 -7.17
C LEU A 264 9.20 21.83 -7.05
N THR A 265 9.05 22.37 -5.83
CA THR A 265 9.10 23.82 -5.57
C THR A 265 10.52 24.40 -5.77
N PRO A 266 10.68 25.46 -6.60
CA PRO A 266 11.98 26.03 -6.97
C PRO A 266 12.59 27.02 -5.96
N ARG A 267 12.10 27.13 -4.72
CA ARG A 267 12.72 28.03 -3.73
C ARG A 267 14.16 27.62 -3.42
N THR A 268 15.13 28.40 -3.93
CA THR A 268 16.58 28.16 -3.83
C THR A 268 17.28 28.93 -2.71
N ASN A 269 16.56 29.72 -1.91
CA ASN A 269 17.17 30.46 -0.80
C ASN A 269 17.85 29.52 0.20
N CYS A 270 19.00 29.94 0.75
CA CYS A 270 19.83 29.12 1.65
C CYS A 270 19.04 28.51 2.82
N CYS A 271 18.14 29.29 3.44
CA CYS A 271 17.26 28.82 4.51
C CYS A 271 16.30 27.70 4.06
N ALA A 272 15.77 27.78 2.84
CA ALA A 272 14.88 26.76 2.28
C ALA A 272 15.63 25.46 1.99
N VAL A 273 16.86 25.54 1.48
CA VAL A 273 17.72 24.36 1.25
C VAL A 273 18.11 23.70 2.57
N CYS A 274 18.49 24.48 3.58
CA CYS A 274 18.85 23.98 4.91
C CYS A 274 17.63 23.32 5.59
N SER A 275 16.48 24.02 5.63
CA SER A 275 15.23 23.48 6.18
C SER A 275 14.81 22.17 5.49
N ARG A 276 14.95 22.07 4.16
CA ARG A 276 14.69 20.83 3.42
C ARG A 276 15.61 19.71 3.88
N ARG A 277 16.94 19.92 3.92
CA ARG A 277 17.90 18.90 4.36
C ARG A 277 17.62 18.43 5.79
N VAL A 278 17.33 19.35 6.69
CA VAL A 278 16.96 19.04 8.07
C VAL A 278 15.66 18.22 8.12
N SER A 279 14.61 18.64 7.39
CA SER A 279 13.34 17.88 7.36
C SER A 279 13.51 16.46 6.81
N LYS A 280 14.36 16.28 5.78
CA LYS A 280 14.68 14.96 5.23
C LYS A 280 15.42 14.11 6.26
N GLY A 281 16.41 14.68 6.94
CA GLY A 281 17.17 14.01 7.99
C GLY A 281 16.29 13.57 9.16
N VAL A 282 15.47 14.49 9.68
CA VAL A 282 14.55 14.20 10.80
C VAL A 282 13.53 13.13 10.43
N ALA A 283 12.86 13.24 9.28
CA ALA A 283 11.90 12.24 8.85
C ALA A 283 12.56 10.86 8.63
N GLY A 284 13.75 10.81 8.03
CA GLY A 284 14.51 9.56 7.86
C GLY A 284 14.90 8.91 9.20
N VAL A 285 15.38 9.71 10.16
CA VAL A 285 15.72 9.22 11.51
C VAL A 285 14.48 8.72 12.24
N LEU A 286 13.35 9.41 12.16
CA LEU A 286 12.10 8.99 12.79
C LEU A 286 11.58 7.66 12.22
N VAL A 287 11.58 7.52 10.89
CA VAL A 287 11.16 6.25 10.25
C VAL A 287 12.09 5.11 10.64
N LEU A 288 13.40 5.34 10.66
CA LEU A 288 14.38 4.34 11.06
C LEU A 288 14.22 3.96 12.55
N ALA A 289 14.08 4.95 13.43
CA ALA A 289 13.89 4.72 14.86
C ALA A 289 12.58 3.97 15.15
N ALA A 290 11.50 4.31 14.47
CA ALA A 290 10.22 3.59 14.57
C ALA A 290 10.34 2.14 14.09
N PHE A 291 11.04 1.92 12.98
CA PHE A 291 11.25 0.57 12.43
C PHE A 291 12.12 -0.30 13.36
N ILE A 292 13.24 0.24 13.86
CA ILE A 292 14.11 -0.44 14.82
C ILE A 292 13.37 -0.69 16.14
N GLY A 293 12.60 0.29 16.63
CA GLY A 293 11.79 0.16 17.83
C GLY A 293 10.74 -0.96 17.71
N GLY A 294 10.05 -1.04 16.57
CA GLY A 294 9.11 -2.13 16.30
C GLY A 294 9.80 -3.50 16.23
N LEU A 295 10.98 -3.60 15.59
CA LEU A 295 11.75 -4.86 15.57
C LEU A 295 12.18 -5.27 16.98
N ALA A 296 12.70 -4.33 17.77
CA ALA A 296 13.09 -4.59 19.14
C ALA A 296 11.89 -5.05 19.98
N LEU A 297 10.71 -4.45 19.78
CA LEU A 297 9.49 -4.85 20.48
C LEU A 297 9.06 -6.27 20.11
N VAL A 298 9.08 -6.62 18.82
CA VAL A 298 8.70 -7.97 18.35
C VAL A 298 9.68 -9.04 18.85
N PHE A 299 10.99 -8.78 18.83
CA PHE A 299 12.01 -9.81 19.12
C PHE A 299 12.50 -9.87 20.58
N ASN A 300 12.51 -8.76 21.33
CA ASN A 300 13.05 -8.75 22.70
C ASN A 300 12.00 -8.81 23.79
N VAL A 301 10.76 -8.36 23.53
CA VAL A 301 9.71 -8.32 24.56
C VAL A 301 8.84 -9.58 24.54
N GLY A 302 9.17 -10.57 23.69
CA GLY A 302 8.40 -11.81 23.56
C GLY A 302 7.09 -11.64 22.80
N GLY A 303 6.98 -10.56 22.01
CA GLY A 303 5.69 -10.05 21.54
C GLY A 303 4.95 -9.41 22.70
N VAL A 304 4.51 -8.16 22.55
CA VAL A 304 3.49 -7.65 23.46
C VAL A 304 2.26 -8.51 23.22
N ASP A 305 1.69 -9.13 24.26
CA ASP A 305 0.35 -9.70 24.14
C ASP A 305 -0.57 -8.57 23.68
N ALA A 306 -0.88 -8.55 22.37
CA ALA A 306 -1.60 -7.44 21.73
C ALA A 306 -2.97 -7.19 22.42
N GLN A 307 -3.49 -8.22 23.08
CA GLN A 307 -4.71 -8.20 23.87
C GLN A 307 -4.58 -7.35 25.15
N GLU A 308 -3.39 -7.22 25.77
CA GLU A 308 -3.17 -6.31 26.91
C GLU A 308 -3.07 -4.85 26.49
N LEU A 309 -2.48 -4.58 25.31
CA LEU A 309 -2.33 -3.22 24.79
C LEU A 309 -3.64 -2.69 24.20
N CYS A 310 -4.48 -3.58 23.68
CA CYS A 310 -5.67 -3.21 22.93
C CYS A 310 -6.70 -4.36 22.87
N PRO A 311 -7.70 -4.37 23.75
CA PRO A 311 -8.71 -5.44 23.81
C PRO A 311 -9.62 -5.52 22.58
N GLN A 312 -9.63 -4.50 21.72
CA GLN A 312 -10.43 -4.43 20.48
C GLN A 312 -9.60 -4.66 19.21
N CYS A 313 -8.30 -4.94 19.34
CA CYS A 313 -7.42 -4.97 18.17
C CYS A 313 -7.71 -6.14 17.23
N GLU A 314 -8.22 -7.26 17.76
CA GLU A 314 -8.62 -8.44 16.99
C GLU A 314 -9.83 -8.16 16.08
N VAL A 315 -10.79 -7.32 16.54
CA VAL A 315 -11.96 -6.90 15.75
C VAL A 315 -11.59 -5.90 14.64
N LEU A 316 -10.57 -5.08 14.89
CA LEU A 316 -10.02 -4.15 13.90
C LEU A 316 -9.10 -4.85 12.89
N ALA A 317 -8.46 -5.96 13.28
CA ALA A 317 -7.65 -6.77 12.38
C ALA A 317 -8.52 -7.51 11.35
N CYS A 318 -9.72 -7.95 11.75
CA CYS A 318 -10.68 -8.56 10.85
C CYS A 318 -12.11 -8.44 11.41
N ALA A 319 -13.06 -8.11 10.54
CA ALA A 319 -14.47 -8.02 10.88
C ALA A 319 -15.34 -8.89 9.95
N PRO A 320 -16.26 -9.70 10.51
CA PRO A 320 -17.20 -10.46 9.70
C PRO A 320 -18.13 -9.51 8.93
N PHE A 321 -18.38 -9.82 7.66
CA PHE A 321 -19.25 -9.01 6.79
C PHE A 321 -20.49 -9.80 6.34
N PRO A 322 -21.70 -9.21 6.30
CA PRO A 322 -22.05 -7.87 6.78
C PRO A 322 -21.76 -7.68 8.27
N TRP A 323 -21.37 -6.47 8.66
CA TRP A 323 -20.95 -6.11 10.02
C TRP A 323 -21.95 -6.62 11.08
N GLY A 324 -21.48 -7.43 12.03
CA GLY A 324 -22.31 -7.98 13.11
C GLY A 324 -23.03 -9.29 12.78
N CYS A 325 -22.70 -9.94 11.68
CA CYS A 325 -23.19 -11.29 11.35
C CYS A 325 -22.54 -12.36 12.25
N SER A 326 -23.34 -13.29 12.80
CA SER A 326 -22.91 -14.28 13.79
C SER A 326 -23.19 -15.74 13.40
N ASP A 327 -23.25 -16.11 12.11
CA ASP A 327 -23.44 -17.50 11.64
C ASP A 327 -23.25 -17.66 10.10
N ALA A 328 -23.54 -18.85 9.53
CA ALA A 328 -23.38 -19.28 8.13
C ALA A 328 -23.97 -18.38 7.00
N LYS A 329 -24.50 -17.20 7.33
CA LYS A 329 -24.99 -16.18 6.39
C LYS A 329 -23.99 -15.04 6.14
N CYS A 330 -22.81 -15.06 6.78
CA CYS A 330 -21.80 -14.04 6.56
C CYS A 330 -21.12 -14.26 5.19
N TRP A 331 -20.82 -13.17 4.48
CA TRP A 331 -20.06 -13.20 3.24
C TRP A 331 -18.61 -13.64 3.48
N TRP A 332 -18.03 -13.28 4.64
CA TRP A 332 -16.76 -13.80 5.10
C TRP A 332 -16.64 -13.75 6.64
N THR A 333 -15.76 -14.60 7.18
CA THR A 333 -15.41 -14.67 8.60
C THR A 333 -13.89 -14.64 8.77
N CYS A 334 -13.42 -14.36 9.99
CA CYS A 334 -11.99 -14.26 10.27
C CYS A 334 -11.28 -15.62 10.38
N ALA A 335 -12.03 -16.72 10.51
CA ALA A 335 -11.50 -18.07 10.54
C ALA A 335 -10.67 -18.43 9.29
N ALA A 336 -11.02 -17.83 8.14
CA ALA A 336 -10.28 -17.98 6.88
C ALA A 336 -8.81 -17.50 6.93
N ALA A 337 -8.50 -16.59 7.85
CA ALA A 337 -7.16 -16.03 8.02
C ALA A 337 -6.38 -16.68 9.19
N GLU A 338 -7.01 -17.56 9.97
CA GLU A 338 -6.36 -18.24 11.08
C GLU A 338 -5.59 -19.48 10.59
N LEU A 339 -4.38 -19.65 11.10
CA LEU A 339 -3.65 -20.91 10.94
C LEU A 339 -4.26 -21.97 11.88
N PRO A 340 -4.37 -23.25 11.45
CA PRO A 340 -4.77 -24.33 12.35
C PRO A 340 -3.86 -24.36 13.58
N ARG A 341 -4.44 -24.50 14.78
CA ARG A 341 -3.67 -24.70 16.02
C ARG A 341 -2.77 -25.91 15.82
N SER A 342 -1.46 -25.70 15.94
CA SER A 342 -0.53 -26.79 16.22
C SER A 342 -0.67 -27.11 17.70
N ASP A 343 -1.48 -28.11 18.02
CA ASP A 343 -1.45 -28.78 19.32
C ASP A 343 -0.10 -29.49 19.52
#